data_AF-A0A961I8B0-F1
#
_entry.id   AF-A0A961I8B0-F1
#
_cell.length_a   1.000
_cell.length_b   1.000
_cell.length_c   1.000
_cell.angle_alpha   90.00
_cell.angle_beta   90.00
_cell.angle_gamma   90.00
#
_symmetry.space_group_name_H-M   'P 1'
#
loop_
_entity.id
_entity.type
_entity.pdbx_description
1 polymer ?
#
loop_
_entity_poly.entity_id
_entity_poly.type
_entity_poly.pdbx_seq_one_letter_code
_entity_poly.pdbx_strand_id
1 'polypeptide(L)'
;MKQNSVLEQLRDLSVWQDGRCRVALFTNQTGYDGCTGEYTLQWLRRVAHLVRVFVPEHGLFAELQDQVGLDSTEQYGLLAPEAQFVSLYGSQESSLYMQPDWLADVDILLVDIQDVGSRYYTFATSVSYIFDSLATHDRAPHVVVIERPNPAGAQVEGTVLTAEYQSFVGRPGLPHRHGLTLGELCRLYKQQAG
;
A
#
# COMPACT_ATOMS: atom_id res chain seq x y z
N MET A 1 15.36 -20.80 8.96
CA MET A 1 13.97 -21.04 8.52
C MET A 1 13.92 -20.72 7.04
N LYS A 2 13.56 -21.64 6.14
CA LYS A 2 13.42 -21.29 4.71
C LYS A 2 12.20 -20.37 4.62
N GLN A 3 12.39 -19.12 4.17
CA GLN A 3 11.26 -18.28 3.78
C GLN A 3 10.61 -18.95 2.57
N ASN A 4 9.28 -19.10 2.59
CA ASN A 4 8.52 -19.49 1.42
C ASN A 4 8.21 -18.22 0.63
N SER A 5 8.26 -18.28 -0.70
CA SER A 5 7.88 -17.16 -1.56
C SER A 5 6.42 -16.79 -1.29
N VAL A 6 6.17 -15.50 -1.09
CA VAL A 6 4.80 -14.98 -0.93
C VAL A 6 4.10 -14.86 -2.29
N LEU A 7 4.86 -14.56 -3.34
CA LEU A 7 4.33 -14.48 -4.70
C LEU A 7 3.89 -15.87 -5.23
N GLU A 8 4.60 -16.93 -4.86
CA GLU A 8 4.18 -18.30 -5.17
C GLU A 8 2.88 -18.67 -4.46
N GLN A 9 2.71 -18.29 -3.19
CA GLN A 9 1.47 -18.53 -2.44
C GLN A 9 0.29 -17.78 -3.05
N LEU A 10 0.52 -16.57 -3.58
CA LEU A 10 -0.53 -15.81 -4.24
C LEU A 10 -0.96 -16.43 -5.57
N ARG A 11 -0.06 -17.08 -6.34
CA ARG A 11 -0.42 -17.71 -7.63
C ARG A 11 -1.56 -18.71 -7.52
N ASP A 12 -1.66 -19.38 -6.38
CA ASP A 12 -2.67 -20.41 -6.14
C ASP A 12 -4.06 -19.83 -5.81
N LEU A 13 -4.17 -18.52 -5.61
CA LEU A 13 -5.46 -17.86 -5.46
C LEU A 13 -6.13 -17.75 -6.83
N SER A 14 -7.33 -18.32 -6.94
CA SER A 14 -8.14 -18.33 -8.18
C SER A 14 -8.41 -16.92 -8.73
N VAL A 15 -8.31 -15.91 -7.88
CA VAL A 15 -8.60 -14.51 -8.19
C VAL A 15 -7.69 -13.92 -9.28
N TRP A 16 -6.49 -14.47 -9.46
CA TRP A 16 -5.54 -14.01 -10.49
C TRP A 16 -5.67 -14.79 -11.80
N GLN A 17 -6.25 -15.98 -11.78
CA GLN A 17 -6.08 -16.98 -12.85
C GLN A 17 -6.99 -16.76 -14.07
N ASP A 18 -8.04 -15.96 -13.95
CA ASP A 18 -9.01 -15.76 -15.04
C ASP A 18 -8.66 -14.61 -15.99
N GLY A 19 -7.61 -13.83 -15.71
CA GLY A 19 -7.16 -12.71 -16.57
C GLY A 19 -8.17 -11.56 -16.76
N ARG A 20 -9.35 -11.66 -16.16
CA ARG A 20 -10.44 -10.67 -16.24
C ARG A 20 -10.40 -9.64 -15.12
N CYS A 21 -9.75 -9.97 -14.00
CA CYS A 21 -9.72 -9.12 -12.82
C CYS A 21 -8.73 -7.96 -13.04
N ARG A 22 -9.23 -6.72 -12.96
CA ARG A 22 -8.41 -5.51 -13.04
C ARG A 22 -7.82 -5.23 -11.68
N VAL A 23 -6.49 -5.20 -11.62
CA VAL A 23 -5.75 -5.10 -10.37
C VAL A 23 -5.05 -3.75 -10.30
N ALA A 24 -5.17 -3.10 -9.15
CA ALA A 24 -4.30 -2.01 -8.75
C ALA A 24 -3.29 -2.49 -7.70
N LEU A 25 -2.11 -1.87 -7.68
CA LEU A 25 -1.04 -2.20 -6.75
C LEU A 25 -0.61 -0.95 -5.98
N PHE A 26 -0.62 -0.99 -4.65
CA PHE A 26 0.07 -0.01 -3.80
C PHE A 26 1.40 -0.61 -3.32
N THR A 27 2.52 -0.03 -3.74
CA THR A 27 3.85 -0.60 -3.49
C THR A 27 4.99 0.41 -3.62
N ASN A 28 6.18 -0.01 -3.21
CA ASN A 28 7.47 0.61 -3.54
C ASN A 28 8.55 -0.50 -3.71
N GLN A 29 9.84 -0.16 -3.66
CA GLN A 29 10.95 -1.10 -3.81
C GLN A 29 10.98 -2.21 -2.75
N THR A 30 10.26 -2.05 -1.63
CA THR A 30 10.17 -3.09 -0.62
C THR A 30 9.24 -4.24 -1.04
N GLY A 31 8.41 -4.02 -2.06
CA GLY A 31 7.60 -5.03 -2.75
C GLY A 31 8.45 -6.02 -3.56
N TYR A 32 9.49 -6.56 -2.94
CA TYR A 32 10.46 -7.49 -3.50
C TYR A 32 10.36 -8.82 -2.77
N ASP A 33 10.36 -9.91 -3.53
CA ASP A 33 10.42 -11.27 -2.99
C ASP A 33 11.84 -11.82 -3.16
N GLY A 34 12.56 -11.94 -2.06
CA GLY A 34 13.92 -12.47 -2.04
C GLY A 34 14.04 -13.96 -2.39
N CYS A 35 12.93 -14.71 -2.38
CA CYS A 35 12.94 -16.13 -2.77
C CYS A 35 12.90 -16.30 -4.29
N THR A 36 12.12 -15.47 -4.99
CA THR A 36 12.01 -15.51 -6.46
C THR A 36 12.99 -14.56 -7.15
N GLY A 37 13.45 -13.53 -6.43
CA GLY A 37 14.30 -12.47 -6.96
C GLY A 37 13.54 -11.41 -7.75
N GLU A 38 12.22 -11.32 -7.58
CA GLU A 38 11.34 -10.47 -8.39
C GLU A 38 10.58 -9.43 -7.55
N TYR A 39 10.27 -8.30 -8.17
CA TYR A 39 9.32 -7.34 -7.59
C TYR A 39 7.88 -7.79 -7.85
N THR A 40 7.00 -7.50 -6.89
CA THR A 40 5.55 -7.74 -6.97
C THR A 40 4.93 -7.08 -8.19
N LEU A 41 5.39 -5.88 -8.56
CA LEU A 41 5.03 -5.22 -9.81
C LEU A 41 5.32 -6.11 -11.04
N GLN A 42 6.54 -6.65 -11.14
CA GLN A 42 6.95 -7.48 -12.29
C GLN A 42 6.16 -8.78 -12.35
N TRP A 43 5.89 -9.39 -11.19
CA TRP A 43 5.10 -10.59 -11.09
C TRP A 43 3.63 -10.36 -11.51
N LEU A 44 2.99 -9.31 -11.00
CA LEU A 44 1.59 -8.95 -11.31
C LEU A 44 1.34 -8.76 -12.78
N ARG A 45 2.24 -8.06 -13.48
CA ARG A 45 2.13 -7.82 -14.93
C ARG A 45 2.02 -9.10 -15.76
N ARG A 46 2.54 -10.23 -15.26
CA ARG A 46 2.51 -11.52 -15.96
C ARG A 46 1.31 -12.38 -15.61
N VAL A 47 0.71 -12.15 -14.44
CA VAL A 47 -0.34 -13.03 -13.89
C VAL A 47 -1.71 -12.37 -13.83
N ALA A 48 -1.80 -11.05 -13.99
CA ALA A 48 -3.06 -10.32 -13.87
C ALA A 48 -3.11 -9.10 -14.82
N HIS A 49 -4.30 -8.53 -14.98
CA HIS A 49 -4.50 -7.29 -15.72
C HIS A 49 -4.23 -6.10 -14.78
N LEU A 50 -2.97 -5.66 -14.70
CA LEU A 50 -2.56 -4.51 -13.91
C LEU A 50 -3.01 -3.22 -14.60
N VAL A 51 -3.91 -2.46 -13.97
CA VAL A 51 -4.46 -1.21 -14.52
C VAL A 51 -3.89 0.03 -13.83
N ARG A 52 -3.46 -0.08 -12.57
CA ARG A 52 -2.99 1.06 -11.79
C ARG A 52 -1.90 0.69 -10.78
N VAL A 53 -0.95 1.59 -10.57
CA VAL A 53 0.08 1.47 -9.53
C VAL A 53 0.08 2.76 -8.71
N PHE A 54 -0.23 2.63 -7.43
CA PHE A 54 -0.20 3.70 -6.45
C PHE A 54 1.15 3.72 -5.74
N VAL A 55 1.79 4.89 -5.74
CA VAL A 55 3.15 5.08 -5.23
C VAL A 55 3.09 5.93 -3.95
N PRO A 56 3.71 5.48 -2.84
CA PRO A 56 3.71 6.21 -1.57
C PRO A 56 4.71 7.37 -1.57
N GLU A 57 4.91 7.95 -0.39
CA GLU A 57 6.07 8.81 -0.10
C GLU A 57 7.39 8.14 -0.50
N HIS A 58 8.36 8.96 -0.90
CA HIS A 58 9.69 8.60 -1.43
C HIS A 58 9.72 8.00 -2.86
N GLY A 59 8.57 7.79 -3.49
CA GLY A 59 8.51 7.24 -4.84
C GLY A 59 8.59 5.71 -4.89
N LEU A 60 8.66 5.16 -6.09
CA LEU A 60 8.62 3.71 -6.31
C LEU A 60 9.93 3.03 -5.90
N PHE A 61 11.06 3.74 -5.93
CA PHE A 61 12.39 3.21 -5.63
C PHE A 61 13.13 3.93 -4.50
N ALA A 62 12.40 4.67 -3.65
CA ALA A 62 12.96 5.54 -2.61
C ALA A 62 14.00 6.54 -3.14
N GLU A 63 13.75 7.06 -4.34
CA GLU A 63 14.62 8.02 -5.00
C GLU A 63 14.35 9.48 -4.57
N LEU A 64 13.21 9.76 -3.92
CA LEU A 64 12.84 11.09 -3.46
C LEU A 64 13.20 11.28 -1.99
N GLN A 65 13.65 12.50 -1.65
CA GLN A 65 13.92 12.88 -0.26
C GLN A 65 12.62 13.06 0.54
N ASP A 66 12.77 13.09 1.87
CA ASP A 66 11.67 13.42 2.79
C ASP A 66 11.03 14.78 2.44
N GLN A 67 9.71 14.86 2.59
CA GLN A 67 8.89 16.04 2.28
C GLN A 67 8.90 16.49 0.80
N VAL A 68 9.46 15.69 -0.11
CA VAL A 68 9.39 15.94 -1.56
C VAL A 68 8.17 15.26 -2.14
N GLY A 69 7.19 16.06 -2.55
CA GLY A 69 6.01 15.59 -3.27
C GLY A 69 6.36 15.04 -4.66
N LEU A 70 5.66 14.00 -5.07
CA LEU A 70 5.72 13.38 -6.38
C LEU A 70 4.49 13.80 -7.19
N ASP A 71 4.59 14.91 -7.93
CA ASP A 71 3.48 15.45 -8.73
C ASP A 71 3.32 14.78 -10.10
N SER A 72 4.36 14.09 -10.58
CA SER A 72 4.34 13.35 -11.86
C SER A 72 5.00 11.98 -11.71
N THR A 73 4.39 10.98 -12.33
CA THR A 73 4.82 9.56 -12.30
C THR A 73 5.28 9.07 -13.68
N GLU A 74 5.47 9.97 -14.66
CA GLU A 74 5.82 9.62 -16.05
C GLU A 74 7.08 8.75 -16.14
N GLN A 75 8.06 8.98 -15.27
CA GLN A 75 9.30 8.20 -15.20
C GLN A 75 9.07 6.69 -14.95
N TYR A 76 7.94 6.31 -14.37
CA TYR A 76 7.59 4.91 -14.11
C TYR A 76 6.83 4.25 -15.25
N GLY A 77 6.30 5.02 -16.21
CA GLY A 77 5.41 4.50 -17.26
C GLY A 77 6.01 3.36 -18.08
N LEU A 78 7.34 3.36 -18.30
CA LEU A 78 8.02 2.27 -19.01
C LEU A 78 8.08 0.95 -18.23
N LEU A 79 7.90 0.98 -16.91
CA LEU A 79 7.94 -0.21 -16.05
C LEU A 79 6.67 -1.06 -16.18
N ALA A 80 5.54 -0.42 -16.53
CA ALA A 80 4.27 -1.06 -16.83
C ALA A 80 3.45 -0.16 -17.78
N PRO A 81 3.74 -0.16 -19.10
CA PRO A 81 3.06 0.72 -20.06
C PRO A 81 1.54 0.52 -20.15
N GLU A 82 1.06 -0.64 -19.71
CA GLU A 82 -0.36 -0.99 -19.60
C GLU A 82 -1.07 -0.34 -18.39
N ALA A 83 -0.33 0.14 -17.40
CA ALA A 83 -0.85 0.62 -16.13
C ALA A 83 -0.59 2.12 -15.91
N GLN A 84 -1.57 2.80 -15.31
CA GLN A 84 -1.38 4.18 -14.88
C GLN A 84 -0.66 4.22 -13.54
N PHE A 85 0.44 4.97 -13.43
CA PHE A 85 1.07 5.26 -12.14
C PHE A 85 0.44 6.51 -11.51
N VAL A 86 0.13 6.44 -10.23
CA VAL A 86 -0.50 7.54 -9.48
C VAL A 86 0.24 7.73 -8.17
N SER A 87 0.63 8.97 -7.88
CA SER A 87 1.24 9.32 -6.60
C SER A 87 0.17 9.47 -5.52
N LEU A 88 0.40 8.86 -4.36
CA LEU A 88 -0.33 9.13 -3.12
C LEU A 88 0.49 10.00 -2.16
N TYR A 89 1.39 10.82 -2.71
CA TYR A 89 2.22 11.77 -1.98
C TYR A 89 2.63 12.94 -2.89
N GLY A 90 1.66 13.67 -3.42
CA GLY A 90 1.88 14.89 -4.21
C GLY A 90 1.98 16.15 -3.33
N SER A 91 2.09 17.30 -3.97
CA SER A 91 2.21 18.62 -3.31
C SER A 91 0.96 19.08 -2.55
N GLN A 92 -0.20 18.46 -2.80
CA GLN A 92 -1.47 18.82 -2.17
C GLN A 92 -1.96 17.69 -1.24
N GLU A 93 -2.59 18.04 -0.12
CA GLU A 93 -3.12 17.05 0.83
C GLU A 93 -4.16 16.11 0.20
N SER A 94 -4.94 16.60 -0.77
CA SER A 94 -5.90 15.79 -1.54
C SER A 94 -5.25 14.66 -2.34
N SER A 95 -3.95 14.78 -2.66
CA SER A 95 -3.19 13.73 -3.36
C SER A 95 -2.90 12.52 -2.47
N LEU A 96 -3.00 12.66 -1.14
CA LEU A 96 -2.76 11.57 -0.20
C LEU A 96 -3.91 10.55 -0.18
N TYR A 97 -5.03 10.87 -0.83
CA TYR A 97 -6.25 10.06 -0.88
C TYR A 97 -6.49 9.52 -2.29
N MET A 98 -7.08 8.33 -2.38
CA MET A 98 -7.49 7.75 -3.66
C MET A 98 -8.75 8.46 -4.18
N GLN A 99 -8.68 8.96 -5.41
CA GLN A 99 -9.84 9.57 -6.06
C GLN A 99 -10.82 8.50 -6.58
N PRO A 100 -12.15 8.75 -6.54
CA PRO A 100 -13.16 7.79 -6.99
C PRO A 100 -12.93 7.25 -8.41
N ASP A 101 -12.51 8.12 -9.33
CA ASP A 101 -12.27 7.74 -10.74
C ASP A 101 -11.10 6.76 -10.89
N TRP A 102 -10.14 6.77 -9.96
CA TRP A 102 -9.01 5.83 -9.93
C TRP A 102 -9.39 4.46 -9.36
N LEU A 103 -10.62 4.30 -8.88
CA LEU A 103 -11.13 3.05 -8.31
C LEU A 103 -12.25 2.45 -9.16
N ALA A 104 -12.87 3.24 -10.02
CA ALA A 104 -14.03 2.85 -10.84
C ALA A 104 -13.78 1.63 -11.75
N ASP A 105 -12.52 1.41 -12.13
CA ASP A 105 -12.08 0.29 -12.97
C ASP A 105 -11.18 -0.72 -12.25
N VAL A 106 -11.16 -0.70 -10.92
CA VAL A 106 -10.34 -1.60 -10.10
C VAL A 106 -11.25 -2.63 -9.43
N ASP A 107 -10.94 -3.91 -9.64
CA ASP A 107 -11.65 -5.01 -8.98
C ASP A 107 -10.90 -5.43 -7.70
N ILE A 108 -9.57 -5.37 -7.71
CA ILE A 108 -8.70 -5.69 -6.56
C ILE A 108 -7.64 -4.62 -6.36
N LEU A 109 -7.46 -4.18 -5.11
CA LEU A 109 -6.30 -3.42 -4.67
C LEU A 109 -5.36 -4.33 -3.88
N LEU A 110 -4.21 -4.65 -4.47
CA LEU A 110 -3.14 -5.35 -3.78
C LEU A 110 -2.24 -4.34 -3.06
N VAL A 111 -2.03 -4.54 -1.76
CA VAL A 111 -1.13 -3.75 -0.92
C VAL A 111 0.11 -4.60 -0.64
N ASP A 112 1.27 -4.15 -1.11
CA ASP A 112 2.56 -4.78 -0.83
C ASP A 112 3.65 -3.75 -0.55
N ILE A 113 3.90 -3.50 0.73
CA ILE A 113 4.90 -2.56 1.19
C ILE A 113 5.38 -2.96 2.59
N GLN A 114 6.68 -2.81 2.86
CA GLN A 114 7.26 -3.05 4.17
C GLN A 114 7.18 -1.78 5.02
N ASP A 115 6.37 -1.83 6.08
CA ASP A 115 6.39 -0.84 7.16
C ASP A 115 7.47 -1.15 8.21
N VAL A 116 7.79 -0.21 9.09
CA VAL A 116 8.84 -0.36 10.12
C VAL A 116 8.30 -0.58 11.54
N GLY A 117 6.99 -0.48 11.76
CA GLY A 117 6.37 -0.69 13.07
C GLY A 117 6.29 0.55 13.96
N SER A 118 6.45 1.73 13.36
CA SER A 118 6.43 3.02 14.05
C SER A 118 5.36 3.91 13.41
N ARG A 119 4.54 4.56 14.24
CA ARG A 119 3.46 5.43 13.74
C ARG A 119 3.95 6.63 12.92
N TYR A 120 5.22 7.00 13.06
CA TYR A 120 5.85 8.11 12.33
C TYR A 120 6.23 7.75 10.92
N TYR A 121 6.27 6.46 10.60
CA TYR A 121 6.53 5.99 9.25
C TYR A 121 5.23 6.03 8.47
N THR A 122 5.22 6.85 7.43
CA THR A 122 4.01 7.34 6.80
C THR A 122 3.28 6.29 5.97
N PHE A 123 3.90 5.13 5.67
CA PHE A 123 3.22 4.04 4.97
C PHE A 123 1.99 3.53 5.74
N ALA A 124 2.07 3.46 7.07
CA ALA A 124 0.92 3.15 7.90
C ALA A 124 -0.20 4.19 7.74
N THR A 125 0.13 5.48 7.65
CA THR A 125 -0.85 6.55 7.41
C THR A 125 -1.40 6.52 5.99
N SER A 126 -0.55 6.31 4.97
CA SER A 126 -0.98 6.15 3.57
C SER A 126 -2.02 5.04 3.45
N VAL A 127 -1.78 3.89 4.07
CA VAL A 127 -2.76 2.78 4.10
C VAL A 127 -4.03 3.19 4.83
N SER A 128 -3.95 3.92 5.95
CA SER A 128 -5.16 4.45 6.60
C SER A 128 -5.98 5.34 5.67
N TYR A 129 -5.34 6.23 4.90
CA TYR A 129 -6.05 7.12 3.96
C TYR A 129 -6.64 6.35 2.79
N ILE A 130 -5.99 5.27 2.35
CA ILE A 130 -6.58 4.33 1.39
C ILE A 130 -7.89 3.78 1.94
N PHE A 131 -7.93 3.29 3.19
CA PHE A 131 -9.17 2.79 3.78
C PHE A 131 -10.23 3.88 3.96
N ASP A 132 -9.85 5.09 4.35
CA ASP A 132 -10.76 6.24 4.42
C ASP A 132 -11.38 6.52 3.02
N SER A 133 -10.59 6.51 1.95
CA SER A 133 -11.08 6.65 0.57
C SER A 133 -12.02 5.52 0.16
N LEU A 134 -11.64 4.27 0.44
CA LEU A 134 -12.43 3.09 0.07
C LEU A 134 -13.79 3.05 0.77
N ALA A 135 -13.88 3.48 2.03
CA ALA A 135 -15.14 3.50 2.78
C ALA A 135 -16.19 4.45 2.18
N THR A 136 -15.75 5.48 1.44
CA THR A 136 -16.64 6.43 0.77
C THR A 136 -17.01 6.02 -0.67
N HIS A 137 -16.48 4.90 -1.17
CA HIS A 137 -16.67 4.48 -2.56
C HIS A 137 -17.70 3.36 -2.69
N ASP A 138 -18.80 3.62 -3.40
CA ASP A 138 -19.91 2.67 -3.58
C ASP A 138 -19.49 1.30 -4.14
N ARG A 139 -18.41 1.27 -4.93
CA ARG A 139 -17.85 0.06 -5.54
C ARG A 139 -16.38 -0.09 -5.19
N ALA A 140 -16.05 -0.03 -3.91
CA ALA A 140 -14.69 -0.23 -3.43
C ALA A 140 -14.12 -1.59 -3.90
N PRO A 141 -12.88 -1.64 -4.44
CA PRO A 141 -12.23 -2.90 -4.79
C PRO A 141 -12.02 -3.81 -3.58
N HIS A 142 -11.89 -5.11 -3.86
CA HIS A 142 -11.45 -6.04 -2.82
C HIS A 142 -9.98 -5.77 -2.46
N VAL A 143 -9.70 -5.53 -1.18
CA VAL A 143 -8.33 -5.28 -0.71
C VAL A 143 -7.64 -6.58 -0.33
N VAL A 144 -6.52 -6.87 -0.98
CA VAL A 144 -5.62 -7.98 -0.63
C VAL A 144 -4.33 -7.38 -0.09
N VAL A 145 -3.86 -7.85 1.06
CA VAL A 145 -2.63 -7.36 1.69
C VAL A 145 -1.61 -8.49 1.69
N ILE A 146 -0.43 -8.22 1.13
CA ILE A 146 0.73 -9.09 1.30
C ILE A 146 1.31 -8.82 2.68
N GLU A 147 1.09 -9.75 3.61
CA GLU A 147 1.56 -9.60 4.97
C GLU A 147 3.09 -9.59 5.02
N ARG A 148 3.64 -8.60 5.72
CA ARG A 148 5.08 -8.48 5.98
C ARG A 148 5.35 -8.43 7.48
N PRO A 149 6.44 -9.03 7.98
CA PRO A 149 6.79 -8.94 9.39
C PRO A 149 6.94 -7.49 9.82
N ASN A 150 6.45 -7.15 11.01
CA ASN A 150 6.81 -5.88 11.65
C ASN A 150 8.27 -5.96 12.12
N PRO A 151 9.22 -5.16 11.58
CA PRO A 151 10.63 -5.21 11.97
C PRO A 151 10.86 -4.77 13.42
N ALA A 152 10.02 -3.88 13.94
CA ALA A 152 9.96 -3.53 15.36
C ALA A 152 9.20 -4.59 16.17
N GLY A 153 8.84 -5.75 15.64
CA GLY A 153 8.17 -6.83 16.38
C GLY A 153 6.82 -6.45 16.99
N ALA A 154 6.35 -7.26 17.93
CA ALA A 154 4.99 -7.15 18.50
C ALA A 154 4.91 -6.33 19.81
N GLN A 155 6.00 -5.70 20.24
CA GLN A 155 5.99 -4.88 21.46
C GLN A 155 5.24 -3.57 21.22
N VAL A 156 4.49 -3.14 22.24
CA VAL A 156 3.73 -1.89 22.22
C VAL A 156 4.39 -0.90 23.17
N GLU A 157 4.78 0.28 22.67
CA GLU A 157 5.54 1.27 23.44
C GLU A 157 5.14 2.71 23.11
N GLY A 158 5.25 3.59 24.12
CA GLY A 158 4.99 5.03 23.99
C GLY A 158 3.52 5.41 24.19
N THR A 159 3.25 6.72 24.16
CA THR A 159 1.89 7.25 24.34
C THR A 159 1.05 7.06 23.09
N VAL A 160 -0.25 6.87 23.27
CA VAL A 160 -1.26 6.81 22.20
C VAL A 160 -1.50 8.21 21.63
N LEU A 161 -1.53 8.34 20.31
CA LEU A 161 -1.80 9.63 19.66
C LEU A 161 -3.26 10.04 19.86
N THR A 162 -3.48 11.29 20.28
CA THR A 162 -4.82 11.88 20.40
C THR A 162 -5.21 12.58 19.11
N ALA A 163 -6.52 12.78 18.90
CA ALA A 163 -7.05 13.44 17.70
C ALA A 163 -6.52 14.87 17.51
N GLU A 164 -6.22 15.59 18.60
CA GLU A 164 -5.65 16.94 18.57
C GLU A 164 -4.29 17.01 17.85
N TYR A 165 -3.50 15.92 17.89
CA TYR A 165 -2.17 15.86 17.29
C TYR A 165 -2.12 15.01 16.01
N GLN A 166 -3.27 14.72 15.40
CA GLN A 166 -3.34 13.98 14.14
C GLN A 166 -2.63 14.75 13.01
N SER A 167 -1.86 14.03 12.20
CA SER A 167 -1.24 14.54 10.97
C SER A 167 -0.88 13.39 10.04
N PHE A 168 -0.24 13.67 8.89
CA PHE A 168 0.23 12.62 7.98
C PHE A 168 1.28 11.68 8.63
N VAL A 169 2.01 12.17 9.63
CA VAL A 169 2.99 11.36 10.40
C VAL A 169 2.38 10.65 11.61
N GLY A 170 1.05 10.54 11.69
CA GLY A 170 0.42 9.72 12.72
C GLY A 170 -1.11 9.80 12.79
N ARG A 171 -1.74 8.63 12.89
CA ARG A 171 -3.18 8.46 13.11
C ARG A 171 -3.53 8.28 14.59
N PRO A 172 -4.65 8.85 15.09
CA PRO A 172 -5.09 8.68 16.47
C PRO A 172 -5.28 7.20 16.82
N GLY A 173 -5.05 6.88 18.09
CA GLY A 173 -5.21 5.51 18.59
C GLY A 173 -3.97 4.62 18.42
N LEU A 174 -2.95 5.04 17.66
CA LEU A 174 -1.68 4.32 17.57
C LEU A 174 -0.65 4.84 18.59
N PRO A 175 -0.04 3.95 19.40
CA PRO A 175 1.15 4.29 20.18
C PRO A 175 2.37 4.43 19.27
N HIS A 176 3.51 4.86 19.82
CA HIS A 176 4.71 5.14 19.02
C HIS A 176 5.16 3.90 18.26
N ARG A 177 5.32 2.79 18.99
CA ARG A 177 5.52 1.46 18.44
C ARG A 177 4.22 0.70 18.64
N HIS A 178 3.54 0.36 17.55
CA HIS A 178 2.19 -0.18 17.59
C HIS A 178 2.12 -1.69 17.76
N GLY A 179 3.22 -2.42 17.48
CA GLY A 179 3.27 -3.87 17.65
C GLY A 179 2.42 -4.67 16.65
N LEU A 180 1.85 -4.01 15.65
CA LEU A 180 0.99 -4.60 14.62
C LEU A 180 1.74 -4.77 13.31
N THR A 181 1.46 -5.85 12.59
CA THR A 181 1.80 -6.00 11.18
C THR A 181 0.97 -5.07 10.30
N LEU A 182 1.35 -4.90 9.03
CA LEU A 182 0.61 -4.01 8.13
C LEU A 182 -0.80 -4.56 7.85
N GLY A 183 -0.98 -5.87 7.70
CA GLY A 183 -2.31 -6.45 7.52
C GLY A 183 -3.20 -6.35 8.76
N GLU A 184 -2.63 -6.40 9.96
CA GLU A 184 -3.36 -6.08 11.20
C GLU A 184 -3.76 -4.60 11.25
N LEU A 185 -2.87 -3.68 10.83
CA LEU A 185 -3.21 -2.27 10.66
C LEU A 185 -4.32 -2.07 9.63
N CYS A 186 -4.29 -2.74 8.49
CA CYS A 186 -5.35 -2.70 7.48
C CYS A 186 -6.72 -3.09 8.07
N ARG A 187 -6.76 -4.13 8.92
CA ARG A 187 -8.01 -4.53 9.61
C ARG A 187 -8.48 -3.46 10.60
N LEU A 188 -7.55 -2.88 11.36
CA LEU A 188 -7.85 -1.78 12.29
C LEU A 188 -8.42 -0.57 11.54
N TYR A 189 -7.77 -0.14 10.45
CA TYR A 189 -8.21 1.02 9.67
C TYR A 189 -9.52 0.77 8.95
N LYS A 190 -9.74 -0.44 8.42
CA LYS A 190 -11.04 -0.83 7.90
C LYS A 190 -12.14 -0.65 8.95
N GLN A 191 -11.93 -1.13 10.18
CA GLN A 191 -12.90 -0.97 11.26
C GLN A 191 -13.14 0.51 11.65
N GLN A 192 -12.10 1.34 11.57
CA GLN A 192 -12.19 2.77 11.89
C GLN A 192 -12.92 3.58 10.80
N ALA A 193 -12.78 3.20 9.53
CA ALA A 193 -13.38 3.91 8.40
C ALA A 193 -14.90 3.65 8.27
N GLY A 194 -15.42 2.55 8.84
CA GLY A 194 -16.84 2.17 8.83
C GLY A 194 -17.12 0.96 7.95
#